data_AF-A0A819IIC5-F1
#
_entry.id   AF-A0A819IIC5-F1
#
_cell.length_a   1.000
_cell.length_b   1.000
_cell.length_c   1.000
_cell.angle_alpha   90.00
_cell.angle_beta   90.00
_cell.angle_gamma   90.00
#
_symmetry.space_group_name_H-M   'P 1'
#
loop_
_entity.id
_entity.type
_entity.pdbx_description
1 polymer ?
#
loop_
_entity_poly.entity_id
_entity_poly.type
_entity_poly.pdbx_seq_one_letter_code
_entity_poly.pdbx_strand_id
1 'polypeptide(L)'
;PFTVVTFGGQRTIYCKKEKLPIVIYENLFQTIDKCHNAVGHLGRNIVGLKVSDVDRKNTSSTILPCKIVDKYSKNAKLMHIIATQNGIIKEHFDSTAFLDLTNANFASLRSINTNELPSITFIQASQIYTNFKLTETCKCSNGCNTNRCCCKKNNRKCCTKCHIHRKSKCKNC
;
A
#
# COMPACT_ATOMS: atom_id res chain seq x y z
N PRO A 1 -3.51 24.64 25.00
CA PRO A 1 -4.94 24.57 25.37
C PRO A 1 -5.75 25.28 24.28
N PHE A 2 -6.73 24.59 23.71
CA PHE A 2 -7.64 25.14 22.70
C PHE A 2 -8.94 25.55 23.37
N THR A 3 -9.55 26.64 22.91
CA THR A 3 -10.84 27.10 23.40
C THR A 3 -11.78 27.24 22.21
N VAL A 4 -12.97 26.66 22.32
CA VAL A 4 -14.04 26.87 21.33
C VAL A 4 -14.74 28.16 21.71
N VAL A 5 -14.77 29.12 20.79
CA VAL A 5 -15.40 30.43 20.95
C VAL A 5 -16.43 30.65 19.83
N THR A 6 -17.41 31.51 20.07
CA THR A 6 -18.41 31.87 19.06
C THR A 6 -18.15 33.31 18.60
N PHE A 7 -17.91 33.50 17.30
CA PHE A 7 -17.73 34.82 16.68
C PHE A 7 -18.76 34.99 15.57
N GLY A 8 -19.59 36.04 15.64
CA GLY A 8 -20.59 36.33 14.60
C GLY A 8 -21.60 35.20 14.35
N GLY A 9 -21.89 34.38 15.37
CA GLY A 9 -22.78 33.22 15.26
C GLY A 9 -22.13 31.93 14.75
N GLN A 10 -20.85 31.95 14.38
CA GLN A 10 -20.11 30.75 13.98
C GLN A 10 -19.21 30.23 15.12
N ARG A 11 -19.10 28.90 15.22
CA ARG A 11 -18.21 28.24 16.19
C ARG A 11 -16.80 28.14 15.64
N THR A 12 -15.83 28.52 16.46
CA THR A 12 -14.46 28.72 16.01
C THR A 12 -13.48 28.20 17.06
N ILE A 13 -12.35 27.66 16.63
CA ILE A 13 -11.32 27.13 17.53
C ILE A 13 -10.17 28.13 17.64
N TYR A 14 -9.90 28.59 18.86
CA TYR A 14 -8.84 29.54 19.17
C TYR A 14 -7.71 28.87 19.97
N CYS A 15 -6.47 29.12 19.56
CA CYS A 15 -5.27 28.73 20.30
C CYS A 15 -4.53 29.98 20.79
N LYS A 16 -4.23 30.04 22.09
CA LYS A 16 -3.61 31.22 22.75
C LYS A 16 -2.14 31.45 22.37
N LYS A 17 -1.51 30.52 21.63
CA LYS A 17 -0.13 30.66 21.13
C LYS A 17 -0.16 31.15 19.68
N GLU A 18 0.31 32.38 19.49
CA GLU A 18 0.63 33.12 18.25
C GLU A 18 -0.18 32.82 16.98
N LYS A 19 -0.96 33.82 16.54
CA LYS A 19 -1.48 34.05 15.17
C LYS A 19 -1.70 32.81 14.29
N LEU A 20 -2.27 31.74 14.84
CA LEU A 20 -2.78 30.67 14.00
C LEU A 20 -4.07 31.13 13.33
N PRO A 21 -4.30 30.75 12.05
CA PRO A 21 -5.50 31.15 11.35
C PRO A 21 -6.73 30.69 12.14
N ILE A 22 -7.70 31.58 12.23
CA ILE A 22 -9.01 31.30 12.82
C ILE A 22 -9.66 30.18 11.98
N VAL A 23 -9.86 29.00 12.57
CA VAL A 23 -10.46 27.85 11.87
C VAL A 23 -11.93 27.73 12.26
N ILE A 24 -12.80 27.89 11.27
CA ILE A 24 -14.23 27.60 11.37
C ILE A 24 -14.41 26.10 11.63
N TYR A 25 -15.22 25.72 12.62
CA TYR A 25 -15.35 24.33 13.05
C TYR A 25 -15.79 23.40 11.92
N GLU A 26 -16.71 23.85 11.07
CA GLU A 26 -17.22 23.14 9.90
C GLU A 26 -16.10 22.80 8.90
N ASN A 27 -15.04 23.62 8.86
CA ASN A 27 -13.88 23.44 7.98
C ASN A 27 -12.67 22.85 8.71
N LEU A 28 -12.82 22.40 9.97
CA LEU A 28 -11.71 21.94 10.80
C LEU A 28 -10.94 20.80 10.14
N PHE A 29 -11.62 19.75 9.72
CA PHE A 29 -10.96 18.59 9.12
C PHE A 29 -10.32 18.91 7.77
N GLN A 30 -10.94 19.76 6.96
CA GLN A 30 -10.34 20.22 5.71
C GLN A 30 -9.09 21.07 5.95
N THR A 31 -9.11 21.90 6.99
CA THR A 31 -7.96 22.75 7.37
C THR A 31 -6.82 21.91 7.91
N ILE A 32 -7.11 20.92 8.77
CA ILE A 32 -6.13 19.94 9.24
C ILE A 32 -5.47 19.23 8.06
N ASP A 33 -6.27 18.74 7.10
CA ASP A 33 -5.75 18.04 5.92
C ASP A 33 -4.86 18.95 5.05
N LYS A 34 -5.28 20.19 4.80
CA LYS A 34 -4.46 21.21 4.12
C LYS A 34 -3.14 21.48 4.85
N CYS A 35 -3.17 21.62 6.18
CA CYS A 35 -1.97 21.82 6.98
C CYS A 35 -1.03 20.62 6.91
N HIS A 36 -1.55 19.39 7.01
CA HIS A 36 -0.74 18.17 6.86
C HIS A 36 -0.09 18.08 5.48
N ASN A 37 -0.82 18.45 4.42
CA ASN A 37 -0.25 18.50 3.07
C ASN A 37 0.83 19.58 2.94
N ALA A 38 0.60 20.78 3.48
CA ALA A 38 1.53 21.92 3.41
C ALA A 38 2.85 21.69 4.18
N VAL A 39 2.81 21.02 5.33
CA VAL A 39 4.03 20.70 6.12
C VAL A 39 4.73 19.42 5.66
N GLY A 40 4.35 18.86 4.50
CA GLY A 40 4.95 17.64 3.95
C GLY A 40 4.60 16.36 4.72
N HIS A 41 3.65 16.43 5.66
CA HIS A 41 3.06 15.27 6.33
C HIS A 41 2.04 14.53 5.45
N LEU A 42 1.76 15.05 4.23
CA LEU A 42 1.11 14.43 3.06
C LEU A 42 0.02 13.36 3.34
N GLY A 43 -0.76 13.62 4.38
CA GLY A 43 -1.98 12.90 4.71
C GLY A 43 -1.77 11.42 5.05
N ARG A 44 -2.75 10.85 5.74
CA ARG A 44 -2.85 9.43 6.07
C ARG A 44 -3.19 8.57 4.84
N ASN A 45 -2.65 8.95 3.69
CA ASN A 45 -3.02 8.44 2.39
C ASN A 45 -2.12 7.28 1.97
N ILE A 46 -1.08 6.97 2.74
CA ILE A 46 -0.26 5.78 2.54
C ILE A 46 -0.86 4.64 3.36
N VAL A 47 -1.23 3.58 2.66
CA VAL A 47 -1.88 2.39 3.21
C VAL A 47 -1.16 1.13 2.74
N GLY A 48 -1.33 0.04 3.47
CA GLY A 48 -0.83 -1.28 3.10
C GLY A 48 -1.94 -2.17 2.59
N LEU A 49 -1.68 -2.92 1.52
CA LEU A 49 -2.51 -4.05 1.10
C LEU A 49 -1.78 -5.37 1.35
N LYS A 50 -2.51 -6.37 1.85
CA LYS A 50 -1.95 -7.70 2.09
C LYS A 50 -1.74 -8.43 0.76
N VAL A 51 -0.48 -8.78 0.47
CA VAL A 51 -0.12 -9.60 -0.67
C VAL A 51 -0.43 -11.07 -0.35
N SER A 52 -1.18 -11.72 -1.24
CA SER A 52 -1.48 -13.14 -1.09
C SER A 52 -0.22 -13.98 -1.18
N ASP A 53 -0.21 -15.11 -0.46
CA ASP A 53 0.88 -16.08 -0.54
C ASP A 53 1.07 -16.57 -1.97
N VAL A 54 -0.01 -16.66 -2.77
CA VAL A 54 0.02 -17.08 -4.18
C VAL A 54 0.72 -16.10 -5.13
N ASP A 55 1.03 -14.88 -4.67
CA ASP A 55 1.68 -13.83 -5.46
C ASP A 55 3.04 -13.38 -4.94
N ARG A 56 3.56 -14.04 -3.90
CA ARG A 56 4.86 -13.69 -3.29
C ARG A 56 5.80 -14.88 -3.05
N LYS A 57 7.07 -14.61 -2.76
CA LYS A 57 8.04 -15.60 -2.22
C LYS A 57 7.90 -15.64 -0.69
N ASN A 58 8.32 -16.72 -0.03
CA ASN A 58 8.25 -16.82 1.44
C ASN A 58 9.05 -15.71 2.15
N THR A 59 10.11 -15.21 1.51
CA THR A 59 11.00 -14.17 2.04
C THR A 59 10.61 -12.75 1.64
N SER A 60 9.66 -12.57 0.73
CA SER A 60 9.22 -11.24 0.30
C SER A 60 8.16 -10.65 1.22
N SER A 61 8.09 -9.32 1.26
CA SER A 61 7.12 -8.56 2.06
C SER A 61 5.68 -9.08 1.87
N THR A 62 4.94 -9.13 2.97
CA THR A 62 3.51 -9.45 3.01
C THR A 62 2.63 -8.25 2.73
N ILE A 63 3.19 -7.03 2.77
CA ILE A 63 2.45 -5.78 2.67
C ILE A 63 2.98 -5.00 1.46
N LEU A 64 2.06 -4.69 0.54
CA LEU A 64 2.25 -3.80 -0.58
C LEU A 64 1.88 -2.37 -0.16
N PRO A 65 2.84 -1.45 -0.04
CA PRO A 65 2.55 -0.06 0.29
C PRO A 65 1.96 0.65 -0.93
N CYS A 66 0.85 1.37 -0.72
CA CYS A 66 0.06 2.04 -1.73
C CYS A 66 -0.27 3.47 -1.27
N LYS A 67 -0.57 4.37 -2.21
CA LYS A 67 -1.09 5.71 -1.97
C LYS A 67 -2.54 5.77 -2.44
N ILE A 68 -3.44 6.24 -1.59
CA ILE A 68 -4.81 6.61 -1.97
C ILE A 68 -4.73 7.83 -2.88
N VAL A 69 -5.28 7.72 -4.09
CA VAL A 69 -5.25 8.77 -5.11
C VAL A 69 -6.61 9.40 -5.32
N ASP A 70 -7.69 8.65 -5.09
CA ASP A 70 -9.06 9.15 -5.21
C ASP A 70 -10.04 8.29 -4.39
N LYS A 71 -11.25 8.79 -4.17
CA LYS A 71 -12.32 8.12 -3.44
C LYS A 71 -13.68 8.45 -4.03
N TYR A 72 -14.57 7.47 -4.07
CA TYR A 72 -15.93 7.65 -4.56
C TYR A 72 -16.92 6.75 -3.82
N SER A 73 -18.20 7.09 -3.84
CA SER A 73 -19.24 6.29 -3.20
C SER A 73 -19.86 5.30 -4.19
N LYS A 74 -19.98 4.04 -3.79
CA LYS A 74 -20.67 2.98 -4.54
C LYS A 74 -21.48 2.13 -3.57
N ASN A 75 -22.79 1.99 -3.80
CA ASN A 75 -23.70 1.22 -2.94
C ASN A 75 -23.60 1.60 -1.45
N ALA A 76 -23.57 2.90 -1.15
CA ALA A 76 -23.38 3.47 0.19
C ALA A 76 -22.05 3.09 0.89
N LYS A 77 -21.07 2.54 0.16
CA LYS A 77 -19.71 2.31 0.64
C LYS A 77 -18.73 3.27 -0.01
N LEU A 78 -17.81 3.80 0.79
CA LEU A 78 -16.69 4.59 0.29
C LEU A 78 -15.64 3.64 -0.29
N MET A 79 -15.42 3.75 -1.59
CA MET A 79 -14.42 3.01 -2.35
C MET A 79 -13.25 3.93 -2.65
N HIS A 80 -12.05 3.37 -2.68
CA HIS A 80 -10.80 4.08 -2.88
C HIS A 80 -10.08 3.57 -4.11
N ILE A 81 -9.54 4.50 -4.89
CA ILE A 81 -8.59 4.24 -5.97
C ILE A 81 -7.21 4.44 -5.37
N ILE A 82 -6.32 3.48 -5.62
CA ILE A 82 -4.97 3.49 -5.05
C ILE A 82 -3.92 3.29 -6.13
N ALA A 83 -2.73 3.83 -5.88
CA ALA A 83 -1.57 3.71 -6.74
C ALA A 83 -0.38 3.12 -5.98
N THR A 84 0.46 2.42 -6.71
CA THR A 84 1.81 2.02 -6.30
C THR A 84 2.83 2.83 -7.09
N GLN A 85 4.12 2.67 -6.79
CA GLN A 85 5.18 3.24 -7.62
C GLN A 85 5.12 2.80 -9.10
N ASN A 86 4.48 1.67 -9.38
CA ASN A 86 4.50 1.03 -10.71
C ASN A 86 3.20 1.21 -11.50
N GLY A 87 2.13 1.72 -10.88
CA GLY A 87 0.84 1.83 -11.55
C GLY A 87 -0.35 2.10 -10.63
N ILE A 88 -1.45 2.55 -11.24
CA ILE A 88 -2.76 2.69 -10.61
C ILE A 88 -3.45 1.32 -10.61
N ILE A 89 -3.93 0.88 -9.46
CA ILE A 89 -4.59 -0.42 -9.32
C ILE A 89 -6.01 -0.32 -9.89
N LYS A 90 -6.37 -1.26 -10.78
CA LYS A 90 -7.69 -1.33 -11.44
C LYS A 90 -8.81 -1.62 -10.45
N GLU A 91 -8.52 -2.46 -9.47
CA GLU A 91 -9.43 -2.83 -8.41
C GLU A 91 -9.63 -1.67 -7.42
N HIS A 92 -10.82 -1.61 -6.84
CA HIS A 92 -11.18 -0.61 -5.85
C HIS A 92 -11.38 -1.27 -4.50
N PHE A 93 -10.95 -0.56 -3.46
CA PHE A 93 -10.90 -1.11 -2.10
C PHE A 93 -11.75 -0.25 -1.18
N ASP A 94 -12.46 -0.88 -0.25
CA ASP A 94 -13.02 -0.15 0.87
C ASP A 94 -11.96 0.02 1.98
N SER A 95 -12.26 0.86 2.96
CA SER A 95 -11.33 1.16 4.05
C SER A 95 -10.94 -0.05 4.90
N THR A 96 -11.73 -1.13 4.89
CA THR A 96 -11.45 -2.33 5.70
C THR A 96 -10.34 -3.19 5.12
N ALA A 97 -10.01 -2.99 3.83
CA ALA A 97 -8.91 -3.68 3.17
C ALA A 97 -7.53 -3.13 3.55
N PHE A 98 -7.47 -1.95 4.17
CA PHE A 98 -6.24 -1.22 4.40
C PHE A 98 -5.60 -1.52 5.74
N LEU A 99 -4.29 -1.73 5.70
CA LEU A 99 -3.43 -1.67 6.87
C LEU A 99 -2.91 -0.24 7.02
N ASP A 100 -2.93 0.27 8.24
CA ASP A 100 -2.39 1.59 8.53
C ASP A 100 -0.85 1.56 8.44
N LEU A 101 -0.32 2.36 7.51
CA LEU A 101 1.11 2.56 7.31
C LEU A 101 1.54 4.01 7.57
N THR A 102 0.73 4.78 8.29
CA THR A 102 0.97 6.21 8.56
C THR A 102 2.31 6.52 9.23
N ASN A 103 2.82 5.59 10.04
CA ASN A 103 4.11 5.74 10.71
C ASN A 103 5.31 5.30 9.86
N ALA A 104 5.08 4.72 8.68
CA ALA A 104 6.13 4.24 7.80
C ALA A 104 6.47 5.26 6.71
N ASN A 105 7.76 5.52 6.53
CA ASN A 105 8.23 6.50 5.56
C ASN A 105 8.43 5.87 4.17
N PHE A 106 7.48 6.09 3.26
CA PHE A 106 7.60 5.70 1.86
C PHE A 106 7.76 6.94 0.96
N ALA A 107 8.95 7.55 0.97
CA ALA A 107 9.26 8.77 0.21
C ALA A 107 8.87 8.66 -1.27
N SER A 108 9.17 7.52 -1.88
CA SER A 108 8.82 7.16 -3.25
C SER A 108 7.32 7.21 -3.57
N LEU A 109 6.44 6.96 -2.58
CA LEU A 109 4.99 7.00 -2.80
C LEU A 109 4.47 8.44 -2.74
N ARG A 110 5.16 9.32 -2.01
CA ARG A 110 4.75 10.72 -1.82
C ARG A 110 4.83 11.49 -3.14
N SER A 111 5.91 11.28 -3.89
CA SER A 111 6.23 11.97 -5.14
C SER A 111 5.70 11.31 -6.42
N ILE A 112 4.78 10.34 -6.31
CA ILE A 112 4.23 9.69 -7.49
C ILE A 112 3.41 10.69 -8.31
N ASN A 113 3.75 10.82 -9.60
CA ASN A 113 2.90 11.45 -10.59
C ASN A 113 1.89 10.44 -11.13
N THR A 114 0.64 10.53 -10.73
CA THR A 114 -0.41 9.58 -11.11
C THR A 114 -0.80 9.66 -12.58
N ASN A 115 -0.54 10.78 -13.26
CA ASN A 115 -0.94 10.99 -14.64
C ASN A 115 -0.11 10.18 -15.65
N GLU A 116 1.08 9.75 -15.24
CA GLU A 116 2.02 8.99 -16.09
C GLU A 116 1.99 7.48 -15.77
N LEU A 117 1.24 7.08 -14.75
CA LEU A 117 1.22 5.70 -14.30
C LEU A 117 0.28 4.83 -15.14
N PRO A 118 0.73 3.64 -15.55
CA PRO A 118 -0.15 2.69 -16.23
C PRO A 118 -1.19 2.12 -15.26
N SER A 119 -2.29 1.65 -15.82
CA SER A 119 -3.30 0.89 -15.08
C SER A 119 -2.91 -0.59 -14.98
N ILE A 120 -2.75 -1.12 -13.77
CA ILE A 120 -2.31 -2.49 -13.48
C ILE A 120 -3.29 -3.20 -12.55
N THR A 121 -3.33 -4.52 -12.56
CA THR A 121 -4.11 -5.28 -11.57
C THR A 121 -3.38 -5.36 -10.24
N PHE A 122 -4.12 -5.62 -9.15
CA PHE A 122 -3.54 -5.84 -7.82
C PHE A 122 -2.53 -6.99 -7.81
N ILE A 123 -2.81 -8.06 -8.57
CA ILE A 123 -1.91 -9.20 -8.74
C ILE A 123 -0.60 -8.77 -9.41
N GLN A 124 -0.69 -8.00 -10.50
CA GLN A 124 0.50 -7.49 -11.18
C GLN A 124 1.34 -6.59 -10.26
N ALA A 125 0.69 -5.67 -9.55
CA ALA A 125 1.35 -4.79 -8.58
C ALA A 125 2.09 -5.60 -7.49
N SER A 126 1.43 -6.62 -6.95
CA SER A 126 1.98 -7.52 -5.94
C SER A 126 3.19 -8.31 -6.45
N GLN A 127 3.11 -8.84 -7.66
CA GLN A 127 4.17 -9.62 -8.28
C GLN A 127 5.40 -8.77 -8.61
N ILE A 128 5.20 -7.55 -9.13
CA ILE A 128 6.27 -6.58 -9.37
C ILE A 128 6.97 -6.22 -8.06
N TYR A 129 6.19 -5.85 -7.03
CA TYR A 129 6.72 -5.42 -5.74
C TYR A 129 7.51 -6.53 -5.02
N THR A 130 7.03 -7.77 -5.08
CA THR A 130 7.69 -8.91 -4.45
C THR A 130 8.76 -9.55 -5.34
N ASN A 131 8.96 -9.03 -6.55
CA ASN A 131 9.78 -9.62 -7.61
C ASN A 131 9.49 -11.13 -7.77
N PHE A 132 8.20 -11.47 -7.75
CA PHE A 132 7.70 -12.83 -7.93
C PHE A 132 7.22 -13.01 -9.37
N LYS A 133 7.74 -14.04 -10.03
CA LYS A 133 7.29 -14.46 -11.36
C LYS A 133 6.87 -15.93 -11.28
N LEU A 134 5.67 -16.28 -11.73
CA LEU A 134 5.20 -17.67 -11.70
C LEU A 134 6.11 -18.62 -12.49
N THR A 135 6.68 -18.14 -13.60
CA THR A 135 7.64 -18.88 -14.43
C THR A 135 8.95 -19.21 -13.71
N GLU A 136 9.22 -18.58 -12.56
CA GLU A 136 10.38 -18.85 -11.73
C GLU A 136 10.19 -20.02 -10.75
N THR A 137 9.02 -20.66 -10.72
CA THR A 137 8.83 -21.87 -9.91
C THR A 137 9.52 -23.07 -10.57
N CYS A 138 10.33 -23.82 -9.82
CA CYS A 138 10.93 -25.03 -10.37
C CYS A 138 9.88 -26.14 -10.50
N LYS A 139 9.94 -26.92 -11.58
CA LYS A 139 9.05 -28.08 -11.79
C LYS A 139 9.70 -29.41 -11.39
N CYS A 140 10.70 -29.36 -10.50
CA CYS A 140 11.46 -30.54 -10.11
C CYS A 140 10.57 -31.58 -9.41
N SER A 141 10.70 -32.84 -9.82
CA SER A 141 10.05 -33.98 -9.16
C SER A 141 10.83 -34.50 -7.94
N ASN A 142 12.14 -34.23 -7.91
CA ASN A 142 13.08 -34.74 -6.91
C ASN A 142 13.53 -33.63 -5.93
N GLY A 143 14.43 -33.96 -5.01
CA GLY A 143 15.03 -32.97 -4.11
C GLY A 143 15.85 -31.96 -4.90
N CYS A 144 15.48 -30.67 -4.82
CA CYS A 144 16.08 -29.55 -5.57
C CYS A 144 17.55 -29.22 -5.19
N ASN A 145 18.42 -30.22 -5.00
CA ASN A 145 19.77 -30.07 -4.49
C ASN A 145 20.85 -29.85 -5.57
N THR A 146 20.50 -29.88 -6.86
CA THR A 146 21.44 -29.67 -7.98
C THR A 146 21.05 -28.45 -8.82
N ASN A 147 21.98 -27.98 -9.66
CA ASN A 147 21.75 -26.89 -10.62
C ASN A 147 20.76 -27.25 -11.75
N ARG A 148 20.22 -28.48 -11.77
CA ARG A 148 19.04 -28.83 -12.59
C ARG A 148 17.78 -28.13 -12.10
N CYS A 149 17.72 -27.77 -10.81
CA CYS A 149 16.67 -26.92 -10.28
C CYS A 149 16.95 -25.47 -10.67
N CYS A 150 16.00 -24.83 -11.38
CA CYS A 150 16.13 -23.41 -11.74
C CYS A 150 16.23 -22.49 -10.50
N CYS A 151 15.63 -22.88 -9.37
CA CYS A 151 15.76 -22.13 -8.13
C CYS A 151 17.20 -22.19 -7.61
N LYS A 152 17.78 -23.38 -7.47
CA LYS A 152 19.16 -23.52 -6.99
C LYS A 152 20.17 -22.91 -7.96
N LYS A 153 19.97 -23.08 -9.27
CA LYS A 153 20.81 -22.47 -10.32
C LYS A 153 20.86 -20.94 -10.21
N ASN A 154 19.74 -20.32 -9.87
CA ASN A 154 19.64 -18.88 -9.67
C ASN A 154 19.92 -18.45 -8.22
N ASN A 155 20.60 -19.30 -7.43
CA ASN A 155 20.95 -19.08 -6.04
C ASN A 155 19.76 -18.65 -5.15
N ARG A 156 18.57 -19.20 -5.41
CA ARG A 156 17.35 -18.94 -4.64
C ARG A 156 16.77 -20.22 -4.03
N LYS A 157 16.14 -20.07 -2.87
CA LYS A 157 15.34 -21.13 -2.24
C LYS A 157 14.03 -21.34 -3.00
N CYS A 158 13.63 -22.60 -3.15
CA CYS A 158 12.31 -23.04 -3.58
C CYS A 158 11.26 -22.57 -2.57
N CYS A 159 10.19 -21.97 -3.05
CA CYS A 159 9.03 -21.64 -2.22
C CYS A 159 8.01 -22.79 -2.23
N THR A 160 6.98 -22.67 -1.38
CA THR A 160 5.84 -23.61 -1.31
C THR A 160 5.20 -23.87 -2.67
N LYS A 161 5.25 -22.90 -3.59
CA LYS A 161 4.69 -23.00 -4.95
C LYS A 161 5.47 -23.88 -5.91
N CYS A 162 6.75 -24.10 -5.66
CA CYS A 162 7.57 -24.97 -6.50
C CYS A 162 7.04 -26.41 -6.53
N HIS A 163 6.31 -26.82 -5.49
CA HIS A 163 5.89 -28.20 -5.30
C HIS A 163 4.45 -28.34 -4.82
N ILE A 164 3.55 -27.38 -5.13
CA ILE A 164 2.14 -27.38 -4.67
C ILE A 164 1.44 -28.74 -4.84
N HIS A 165 1.66 -29.43 -5.96
CA HIS A 165 0.97 -30.68 -6.27
C HIS A 165 1.76 -31.94 -5.89
N ARG A 166 2.83 -31.82 -5.10
CA ARG A 166 3.73 -32.96 -4.80
C ARG A 166 4.22 -32.91 -3.36
N LYS A 167 4.19 -34.04 -2.65
CA LYS A 167 4.98 -34.24 -1.42
C LYS A 167 6.47 -34.25 -1.79
N SER A 168 7.06 -33.07 -1.99
CA SER A 168 8.45 -32.98 -2.42
C SER A 168 9.41 -33.18 -1.24
N LYS A 169 10.44 -34.02 -1.43
CA LYS A 169 11.63 -34.05 -0.57
C LYS A 169 12.58 -32.90 -0.96
N CYS A 170 12.04 -31.70 -1.14
CA CYS A 170 12.84 -30.56 -1.58
C CYS A 170 13.92 -30.25 -0.54
N LYS A 171 15.18 -30.19 -0.98
CA LYS A 171 16.35 -29.88 -0.14
C LYS A 171 16.84 -28.43 -0.32
N ASN A 172 16.09 -27.62 -1.04
CA ASN A 172 16.43 -26.23 -1.34
C ASN A 172 15.28 -25.31 -0.92
N CYS A 173 14.72 -25.52 0.28
CA CYS A 173 13.65 -24.70 0.84
C CYS A 173 14.18 -23.56 1.73
#